data_AF-A0A2N6AIP4-F1
#
_entry.id   AF-A0A2N6AIP4-F1
#
_cell.length_a   1.000
_cell.length_b   1.000
_cell.length_c   1.000
_cell.angle_alpha   90.00
_cell.angle_beta   90.00
_cell.angle_gamma   90.00
#
_symmetry.space_group_name_H-M   'P 1'
#
loop_
_entity.id
_entity.type
_entity.pdbx_description
1 polymer ?
#
loop_
_entity_poly.entity_id
_entity_poly.type
_entity_poly.pdbx_seq_one_letter_code
_entity_poly.pdbx_strand_id
1 'polypeptide(L)'
;MTSFWTKLGSGFPFVLLLVAVIGLTAVTGVQAQSTLPAPHQTSFEPSNQSGPWDGWTPTRVGSGPYWNQDYNTTGSSSTGPSGPKDGSYYVYLETSTSSGEAYLTNRFNLTALNNPSIYFWYHMYGSTMGSLYFQVSTNGGGSWATLWSRTGQQHSGYTAPWSQATVSLSSYSSYSDLWVRFRGVRGSSFRSDMAIDLVQLFDSGPQTYLSSAASHEASGTSAGTTYQHILRVGVLMSSPNSPLNLTAMNFSTAGTTSLGDISNARLFYTGGSTSFSASNQFGSTIGTPGGSLSFTGSQSMAMGMNYFWLAVDVSPTATAMNVIDASCTNLTVGSTTATPTNASPAGAVTIYSPLSGVYTIDPNGSGSRNFTSFTAAVDVAQIATIGGPVTFEVASGTYNEQVLIPQLPGLSSINTVTFDGLNNNPVL
;
A
#
# COMPACT_ATOMS: atom_id res chain seq x y z
N MET A 1 -18.84 -71.95 -10.09
CA MET A 1 -17.89 -72.95 -10.60
C MET A 1 -16.87 -72.18 -11.43
N THR A 2 -15.61 -71.97 -11.08
CA THR A 2 -14.66 -72.63 -10.19
C THR A 2 -13.63 -71.59 -9.75
N SER A 3 -13.29 -71.58 -8.47
CA SER A 3 -12.14 -70.85 -7.91
C SER A 3 -10.84 -71.53 -8.29
N PHE A 4 -9.77 -70.77 -8.54
CA PHE A 4 -8.41 -71.20 -8.21
C PHE A 4 -7.58 -69.98 -7.78
N TRP A 5 -7.14 -70.02 -6.52
CA TRP A 5 -6.06 -69.20 -5.98
C TRP A 5 -4.77 -70.01 -6.03
N THR A 6 -3.67 -69.41 -6.46
CA THR A 6 -2.32 -69.79 -6.01
C THR A 6 -1.42 -68.55 -5.97
N LYS A 7 -0.88 -68.30 -4.77
CA LYS A 7 0.12 -67.28 -4.41
C LYS A 7 1.46 -67.56 -5.09
N LEU A 8 2.25 -66.51 -5.35
CA LEU A 8 3.54 -66.21 -4.69
C LEU A 8 4.13 -64.93 -5.31
N GLY A 9 4.68 -64.06 -4.46
CA GLY A 9 5.14 -62.73 -4.84
C GLY A 9 6.59 -62.63 -5.30
N SER A 10 7.04 -61.37 -5.31
CA SER A 10 8.38 -60.81 -5.55
C SER A 10 8.69 -60.43 -7.00
N GLY A 11 8.78 -59.12 -7.25
CA GLY A 11 9.35 -58.55 -8.48
C GLY A 11 8.88 -57.13 -8.75
N PHE A 12 9.68 -56.16 -8.34
CA PHE A 12 9.67 -54.72 -8.69
C PHE A 12 8.77 -54.27 -9.86
N PRO A 13 7.86 -53.29 -9.67
CA PRO A 13 7.26 -52.59 -10.81
C PRO A 13 8.24 -51.53 -11.34
N PHE A 14 8.74 -51.76 -12.55
CA PHE A 14 9.25 -50.73 -13.45
C PHE A 14 8.10 -49.75 -13.74
N VAL A 15 8.17 -48.53 -13.22
CA VAL A 15 7.23 -47.46 -13.62
C VAL A 15 7.82 -46.78 -14.85
N LEU A 16 7.18 -47.05 -15.99
CA LEU A 16 7.36 -46.34 -17.25
C LEU A 16 6.88 -44.90 -17.07
N LEU A 17 7.82 -43.95 -16.88
CA LEU A 17 7.50 -42.52 -16.83
C LEU A 17 7.22 -42.05 -18.26
N LEU A 18 5.94 -41.95 -18.62
CA LEU A 18 5.50 -41.29 -19.84
C LEU A 18 5.74 -39.78 -19.69
N VAL A 19 6.87 -39.29 -20.22
CA VAL A 19 7.15 -37.85 -20.30
C VAL A 19 6.23 -37.27 -21.37
N ALA A 20 5.07 -36.76 -20.94
CA ALA A 20 4.27 -35.86 -21.75
C ALA A 20 5.07 -34.57 -21.92
N VAL A 21 5.72 -34.40 -23.08
CA VAL A 21 6.27 -33.13 -23.52
C VAL A 21 5.08 -32.22 -23.83
N ILE A 22 4.56 -31.56 -22.80
CA ILE A 22 3.68 -30.42 -22.97
C ILE A 22 4.58 -29.33 -23.55
N GLY A 23 4.38 -29.04 -24.84
CA GLY A 23 4.96 -27.87 -25.49
C GLY A 23 4.52 -26.63 -24.73
N LEU A 24 5.38 -26.16 -23.82
CA LEU A 24 5.24 -24.87 -23.20
C LEU A 24 5.55 -23.83 -24.29
N THR A 25 4.54 -23.42 -25.06
CA THR A 25 4.62 -22.12 -25.71
C THR A 25 4.76 -21.13 -24.58
N ALA A 26 5.94 -20.57 -24.43
CA ALA A 26 6.17 -19.44 -23.56
C ALA A 26 5.24 -18.31 -24.03
N VAL A 27 4.08 -18.20 -23.39
CA VAL A 27 3.35 -16.94 -23.36
C VAL A 27 4.28 -16.03 -22.59
N THR A 28 4.97 -15.14 -23.30
CA THR A 28 5.70 -14.03 -22.68
C THR A 28 4.74 -13.40 -21.69
N GLY A 29 5.07 -13.50 -20.40
CA GLY A 29 4.23 -12.98 -19.33
C GLY A 29 4.06 -11.48 -19.51
N VAL A 30 2.98 -11.06 -20.16
CA VAL A 30 2.42 -9.74 -19.92
C VAL A 30 1.89 -9.86 -18.49
N GLN A 31 2.61 -9.31 -17.51
CA GLN A 31 1.99 -9.10 -16.21
C GLN A 31 0.69 -8.34 -16.47
N ALA A 32 -0.44 -8.94 -16.11
CA ALA A 32 -1.73 -8.28 -16.28
C ALA A 32 -1.67 -6.96 -15.52
N GLN A 33 -1.61 -5.85 -16.27
CA GLN A 33 -1.55 -4.51 -15.70
C GLN A 33 -2.77 -4.31 -14.79
N SER A 34 -2.56 -4.08 -13.49
CA SER A 34 -3.64 -3.93 -12.52
C SER A 34 -4.38 -2.62 -12.73
N THR A 35 -5.70 -2.64 -12.60
CA THR A 35 -6.51 -1.42 -12.60
C THR A 35 -6.29 -0.64 -11.30
N LEU A 36 -5.83 0.60 -11.40
CA LEU A 36 -5.57 1.47 -10.26
C LEU A 36 -6.83 2.18 -9.78
N PRO A 37 -7.00 2.45 -8.48
CA PRO A 37 -8.11 3.25 -7.98
C PRO A 37 -7.93 4.74 -8.32
N ALA A 38 -9.04 5.44 -8.56
CA ALA A 38 -9.09 6.90 -8.62
C ALA A 38 -9.72 7.50 -7.34
N PRO A 39 -9.35 8.73 -6.92
CA PRO A 39 -8.37 9.61 -7.55
C PRO A 39 -6.94 9.09 -7.47
N HIS A 40 -6.10 9.51 -8.41
CA HIS A 40 -4.72 9.07 -8.54
C HIS A 40 -3.80 10.21 -8.98
N GLN A 41 -2.52 10.13 -8.61
CA GLN A 41 -1.47 11.03 -9.07
C GLN A 41 -0.14 10.28 -9.22
N THR A 42 0.63 10.66 -10.24
CA THR A 42 2.01 10.23 -10.46
C THR A 42 2.86 11.37 -11.02
N SER A 43 4.12 11.40 -10.59
CA SER A 43 5.20 12.20 -11.19
C SER A 43 6.32 11.29 -11.73
N PHE A 44 5.97 10.02 -11.98
CA PHE A 44 6.87 9.00 -12.51
C PHE A 44 8.14 8.80 -11.68
N GLU A 45 8.04 8.73 -10.36
CA GLU A 45 9.19 8.74 -9.45
C GLU A 45 10.03 7.45 -9.36
N PRO A 46 9.56 6.24 -9.71
CA PRO A 46 10.43 5.07 -9.71
C PRO A 46 11.60 5.27 -10.67
N SER A 47 12.83 5.31 -10.14
CA SER A 47 14.05 5.44 -10.96
C SER A 47 14.29 4.16 -11.77
N ASN A 48 13.76 4.13 -12.99
CA ASN A 48 13.90 3.04 -13.94
C ASN A 48 13.70 3.58 -15.36
N GLN A 49 14.74 3.55 -16.18
CA GLN A 49 14.71 4.19 -17.49
C GLN A 49 13.64 3.64 -18.47
N SER A 50 13.20 2.39 -18.34
CA SER A 50 12.29 1.76 -19.32
C SER A 50 10.88 1.47 -18.80
N GLY A 51 10.57 1.92 -17.59
CA GLY A 51 9.29 1.64 -16.94
C GLY A 51 9.06 0.17 -16.61
N PRO A 52 7.84 -0.21 -16.15
CA PRO A 52 6.70 0.67 -15.91
C PRO A 52 6.95 1.69 -14.79
N TRP A 53 6.21 2.81 -14.83
CA TRP A 53 6.30 3.91 -13.85
C TRP A 53 4.93 4.16 -13.23
N ASP A 54 4.78 3.87 -11.93
CA ASP A 54 3.51 4.09 -11.21
C ASP A 54 2.30 3.48 -11.95
N GLY A 55 2.49 2.27 -12.48
CA GLY A 55 1.49 1.54 -13.26
C GLY A 55 1.37 1.97 -14.73
N TRP A 56 2.03 3.04 -15.18
CA TRP A 56 2.08 3.40 -16.60
C TRP A 56 3.06 2.52 -17.36
N THR A 57 2.55 1.83 -18.37
CA THR A 57 3.30 0.83 -19.15
C THR A 57 3.64 1.39 -20.54
N PRO A 58 4.93 1.57 -20.86
CA PRO A 58 5.36 2.00 -22.18
C PRO A 58 5.36 0.83 -23.18
N THR A 59 4.90 1.08 -24.41
CA THR A 59 4.99 0.15 -25.54
C THR A 59 5.33 0.92 -26.81
N ARG A 60 5.93 0.24 -27.80
CA ARG A 60 6.31 0.85 -29.09
C ARG A 60 6.01 -0.06 -30.27
N VAL A 61 5.88 0.54 -31.45
CA VAL A 61 5.75 -0.20 -32.71
C VAL A 61 7.12 -0.42 -33.35
N GLY A 62 7.56 -1.68 -33.44
CA GLY A 62 8.82 -2.06 -34.08
C GLY A 62 10.04 -1.35 -33.47
N SER A 63 10.88 -0.77 -34.33
CA SER A 63 12.06 0.03 -33.97
C SER A 63 11.76 1.53 -33.83
N GLY A 64 10.48 1.90 -33.73
CA GLY A 64 10.01 3.29 -33.68
C GLY A 64 10.41 4.04 -32.40
N PRO A 65 9.83 5.23 -32.17
CA PRO A 65 10.09 6.00 -30.95
C PRO A 65 9.63 5.21 -29.72
N TYR A 66 10.09 5.61 -28.52
CA TYR A 66 9.72 4.93 -27.28
C TYR A 66 9.67 5.90 -26.11
N TRP A 67 8.78 5.62 -25.15
CA TRP A 67 8.74 6.37 -23.90
C TRP A 67 9.91 5.96 -23.03
N ASN A 68 10.57 6.95 -22.45
CA ASN A 68 11.77 6.86 -21.65
C ASN A 68 11.64 7.81 -20.44
N GLN A 69 12.39 7.59 -19.37
CA GLN A 69 12.42 8.48 -18.22
C GLN A 69 13.71 9.31 -18.20
N ASP A 70 13.62 10.56 -17.76
CA ASP A 70 14.76 11.41 -17.50
C ASP A 70 14.52 12.27 -16.24
N TYR A 71 15.60 12.90 -15.76
CA TYR A 71 15.60 13.85 -14.65
C TYR A 71 16.21 15.21 -15.05
N ASN A 72 16.80 15.32 -16.25
CA ASN A 72 17.45 16.53 -16.78
C ASN A 72 16.84 16.91 -18.14
N THR A 73 17.63 17.47 -19.05
CA THR A 73 17.21 17.70 -20.44
C THR A 73 17.24 16.41 -21.25
N THR A 74 16.34 16.29 -22.23
CA THR A 74 16.37 15.21 -23.22
C THR A 74 17.73 15.15 -23.93
N GLY A 75 18.13 13.94 -24.33
CA GLY A 75 19.48 13.69 -24.89
C GLY A 75 19.72 14.29 -26.28
N SER A 76 18.65 14.67 -27.00
CA SER A 76 18.77 15.20 -28.36
C SER A 76 18.80 16.74 -28.39
N SER A 77 19.58 17.30 -29.31
CA SER A 77 19.76 18.77 -29.39
C SER A 77 18.49 19.48 -29.87
N SER A 78 18.22 20.67 -29.31
CA SER A 78 17.02 21.48 -29.62
C SER A 78 15.71 20.71 -29.46
N THR A 79 15.68 19.80 -28.50
CA THR A 79 14.47 19.28 -27.88
C THR A 79 14.51 19.62 -26.39
N GLY A 80 13.45 19.30 -25.67
CA GLY A 80 13.36 19.56 -24.24
C GLY A 80 12.27 18.70 -23.64
N PRO A 81 12.04 18.78 -22.33
CA PRO A 81 12.23 19.93 -21.42
C PRO A 81 13.65 20.08 -20.86
N SER A 82 13.89 21.09 -20.03
CA SER A 82 15.15 21.28 -19.28
C SER A 82 15.23 20.47 -17.98
N GLY A 83 14.15 19.81 -17.59
CA GLY A 83 14.00 19.05 -16.35
C GLY A 83 12.52 18.76 -16.06
N PRO A 84 12.23 17.99 -14.99
CA PRO A 84 10.88 17.62 -14.60
C PRO A 84 10.03 18.83 -14.24
N LYS A 85 8.70 18.68 -14.38
CA LYS A 85 7.72 19.65 -13.90
C LYS A 85 7.45 19.49 -12.40
N ASP A 86 7.43 18.26 -11.92
CA ASP A 86 7.18 17.90 -10.53
C ASP A 86 8.09 16.75 -10.11
N GLY A 87 8.43 16.67 -8.82
CA GLY A 87 9.30 15.62 -8.32
C GLY A 87 10.68 15.58 -8.98
N SER A 88 11.22 14.37 -9.18
CA SER A 88 12.61 14.17 -9.63
C SER A 88 12.73 13.72 -11.07
N TYR A 89 11.66 13.14 -11.63
CA TYR A 89 11.69 12.51 -12.93
C TYR A 89 10.49 12.96 -13.78
N TYR A 90 10.60 12.74 -15.09
CA TYR A 90 9.50 12.84 -16.03
C TYR A 90 9.66 11.78 -17.10
N VAL A 91 8.61 11.56 -17.90
CA VAL A 91 8.69 10.66 -19.05
C VAL A 91 8.65 11.45 -20.35
N TYR A 92 9.43 11.01 -21.33
CA TYR A 92 9.44 11.61 -22.67
C TYR A 92 9.49 10.55 -23.75
N LEU A 93 8.99 10.91 -24.92
CA LEU A 93 9.13 10.12 -26.13
C LEU A 93 10.50 10.40 -26.73
N GLU A 94 11.41 9.43 -26.70
CA GLU A 94 12.69 9.49 -27.41
C GLU A 94 12.46 9.26 -28.91
N THR A 95 12.91 10.21 -29.74
CA THR A 95 12.64 10.23 -31.18
C THR A 95 13.87 10.14 -32.07
N SER A 96 15.03 9.76 -31.54
CA SER A 96 16.26 9.52 -32.33
C SER A 96 16.26 8.18 -33.09
N THR A 97 15.15 7.43 -33.05
CA THR A 97 14.97 6.13 -33.71
C THR A 97 14.21 6.23 -35.04
N SER A 98 13.69 5.12 -35.57
CA SER A 98 12.90 5.13 -36.81
C SER A 98 11.58 5.89 -36.63
N SER A 99 10.92 6.25 -37.73
CA SER A 99 9.56 6.80 -37.68
C SER A 99 8.59 5.82 -37.03
N GLY A 100 7.48 6.35 -36.50
CA GLY A 100 6.43 5.55 -35.89
C GLY A 100 5.83 6.24 -34.68
N GLU A 101 5.31 5.41 -33.77
CA GLU A 101 4.57 5.83 -32.60
C GLU A 101 4.85 4.93 -31.40
N ALA A 102 4.58 5.47 -30.22
CA ALA A 102 4.66 4.75 -28.95
C ALA A 102 3.47 5.11 -28.05
N TYR A 103 3.19 4.24 -27.10
CA TYR A 103 2.06 4.35 -26.20
C TYR A 103 2.51 4.23 -24.75
N LEU A 104 1.98 5.09 -23.89
CA LEU A 104 2.12 5.00 -22.44
C LEU A 104 0.72 4.76 -21.87
N THR A 105 0.44 3.54 -21.41
CA THR A 105 -0.92 3.07 -21.10
C THR A 105 -1.10 2.82 -19.61
N ASN A 106 -2.26 3.16 -19.06
CA ASN A 106 -2.68 2.82 -17.70
C ASN A 106 -4.18 2.49 -17.64
N ARG A 107 -4.63 1.93 -16.52
CA ARG A 107 -6.01 1.49 -16.28
C ARG A 107 -6.51 2.03 -14.96
N PHE A 108 -7.70 2.62 -14.95
CA PHE A 108 -8.28 3.24 -13.75
C PHE A 108 -9.71 2.79 -13.47
N ASN A 109 -10.00 2.58 -12.19
CA ASN A 109 -11.37 2.46 -11.68
C ASN A 109 -11.87 3.86 -11.29
N LEU A 110 -12.87 4.37 -12.01
CA LEU A 110 -13.43 5.70 -11.82
C LEU A 110 -14.71 5.72 -10.97
N THR A 111 -15.20 4.58 -10.49
CA THR A 111 -16.52 4.49 -9.85
C THR A 111 -16.63 5.24 -8.52
N ALA A 112 -15.51 5.68 -7.95
CA ALA A 112 -15.49 6.54 -6.77
C ALA A 112 -15.64 8.03 -7.10
N LEU A 113 -15.47 8.43 -8.37
CA LEU A 113 -15.45 9.82 -8.82
C LEU A 113 -16.80 10.23 -9.43
N ASN A 114 -17.25 11.45 -9.16
CA ASN A 114 -18.54 11.96 -9.66
C ASN A 114 -18.39 12.72 -10.98
N ASN A 115 -17.30 13.46 -11.16
CA ASN A 115 -17.03 14.31 -12.31
C ASN A 115 -15.54 14.22 -12.73
N PRO A 116 -15.07 13.00 -13.08
CA PRO A 116 -13.65 12.73 -13.28
C PRO A 116 -13.06 13.56 -14.42
N SER A 117 -11.81 13.95 -14.24
CA SER A 117 -10.97 14.61 -15.24
C SER A 117 -9.53 14.14 -15.08
N ILE A 118 -8.79 14.12 -16.18
CA ILE A 118 -7.34 13.90 -16.15
C ILE A 118 -6.63 15.22 -16.44
N TYR A 119 -5.60 15.48 -15.64
CA TYR A 119 -4.74 16.65 -15.70
C TYR A 119 -3.33 16.14 -15.90
N PHE A 120 -2.59 16.74 -16.82
CA PHE A 120 -1.19 16.40 -17.04
C PHE A 120 -0.44 17.60 -17.58
N TRP A 121 0.85 17.64 -17.31
CA TRP A 121 1.75 18.62 -17.87
C TRP A 121 2.47 18.02 -19.07
N TYR A 122 2.68 18.82 -20.10
CA TYR A 122 3.39 18.41 -21.30
C TYR A 122 4.38 19.48 -21.77
N HIS A 123 5.42 19.02 -22.45
CA HIS A 123 6.43 19.87 -23.09
C HIS A 123 6.73 19.35 -24.50
N MET A 124 6.63 20.22 -25.51
CA MET A 124 6.81 19.87 -26.93
C MET A 124 7.64 20.95 -27.63
N TYR A 125 8.97 20.82 -27.55
CA TYR A 125 9.94 21.69 -28.23
C TYR A 125 10.73 20.89 -29.27
N GLY A 126 10.77 21.37 -30.52
CA GLY A 126 11.44 20.69 -31.63
C GLY A 126 10.85 21.11 -32.98
N SER A 127 11.71 21.49 -33.93
CA SER A 127 11.26 22.05 -35.22
C SER A 127 10.54 21.05 -36.13
N THR A 128 10.71 19.75 -35.89
CA THR A 128 10.03 18.67 -36.62
C THR A 128 9.09 17.90 -35.71
N MET A 129 8.50 18.57 -34.72
CA MET A 129 7.61 17.96 -33.74
C MET A 129 6.43 17.25 -34.42
N GLY A 130 6.17 16.02 -33.97
CA GLY A 130 4.99 15.25 -34.35
C GLY A 130 3.77 15.61 -33.51
N SER A 131 3.08 14.60 -33.00
CA SER A 131 1.79 14.76 -32.33
C SER A 131 1.69 13.97 -31.04
N LEU A 132 1.12 14.60 -30.02
CA LEU A 132 0.77 13.97 -28.75
C LEU A 132 -0.75 13.86 -28.64
N TYR A 133 -1.24 12.68 -28.28
CA TYR A 133 -2.66 12.41 -28.07
C TYR A 133 -2.91 11.83 -26.68
N PHE A 134 -4.03 12.20 -26.08
CA PHE A 134 -4.61 11.47 -24.96
C PHE A 134 -5.86 10.72 -25.44
N GLN A 135 -5.90 9.42 -25.16
CA GLN A 135 -6.94 8.53 -25.65
C GLN A 135 -7.48 7.63 -24.54
N VAL A 136 -8.72 7.19 -24.71
CA VAL A 136 -9.39 6.27 -23.79
C VAL A 136 -9.99 5.08 -24.53
N SER A 137 -10.10 3.95 -23.84
CA SER A 137 -10.73 2.73 -24.34
C SER A 137 -11.61 2.11 -23.26
N THR A 138 -12.82 1.71 -23.67
CA THR A 138 -13.84 1.08 -22.82
C THR A 138 -14.00 -0.42 -23.09
N ASN A 139 -13.17 -0.97 -23.99
CA ASN A 139 -13.22 -2.37 -24.43
C ASN A 139 -11.84 -3.04 -24.39
N GLY A 140 -11.05 -2.74 -23.35
CA GLY A 140 -9.77 -3.41 -23.12
C GLY A 140 -8.71 -3.12 -24.19
N GLY A 141 -8.75 -1.93 -24.81
CA GLY A 141 -7.81 -1.52 -25.85
C GLY A 141 -8.18 -1.93 -27.27
N GLY A 142 -9.35 -2.55 -27.50
CA GLY A 142 -9.82 -2.93 -28.84
C GLY A 142 -10.09 -1.72 -29.75
N SER A 143 -10.61 -0.62 -29.20
CA SER A 143 -10.78 0.66 -29.88
C SER A 143 -10.49 1.83 -28.96
N TRP A 144 -9.96 2.93 -29.52
CA TRP A 144 -9.53 4.09 -28.76
C TRP A 144 -10.20 5.37 -29.26
N ALA A 145 -10.79 6.14 -28.36
CA ALA A 145 -11.30 7.48 -28.64
C ALA A 145 -10.25 8.52 -28.27
N THR A 146 -9.95 9.45 -29.19
CA THR A 146 -9.08 10.60 -28.90
C THR A 146 -9.89 11.69 -28.24
N LEU A 147 -9.50 12.07 -27.02
CA LEU A 147 -10.17 13.15 -26.28
C LEU A 147 -9.38 14.46 -26.29
N TRP A 148 -8.07 14.39 -26.55
CA TRP A 148 -7.21 15.57 -26.64
C TRP A 148 -6.00 15.30 -27.54
N SER A 149 -5.50 16.35 -28.20
CA SER A 149 -4.26 16.30 -28.95
C SER A 149 -3.57 17.65 -29.10
N ARG A 150 -2.25 17.60 -29.35
CA ARG A 150 -1.43 18.70 -29.85
C ARG A 150 -0.51 18.19 -30.95
N THR A 151 -0.22 19.04 -31.93
CA THR A 151 0.63 18.74 -33.08
C THR A 151 1.57 19.91 -33.34
N GLY A 152 2.81 19.61 -33.71
CA GLY A 152 3.82 20.62 -33.94
C GLY A 152 4.39 21.22 -32.65
N GLN A 153 5.38 22.09 -32.80
CA GLN A 153 6.06 22.72 -31.67
C GLN A 153 5.08 23.58 -30.86
N GLN A 154 5.03 23.36 -29.54
CA GLN A 154 4.19 24.11 -28.61
C GLN A 154 4.99 25.08 -27.73
N HIS A 155 6.28 24.79 -27.55
CA HIS A 155 7.17 25.53 -26.65
C HIS A 155 8.28 26.23 -27.45
N SER A 156 8.69 27.42 -27.01
CA SER A 156 9.69 28.24 -27.72
C SER A 156 11.14 27.79 -27.49
N GLY A 157 11.39 26.98 -26.46
CA GLY A 157 12.70 26.50 -26.07
C GLY A 157 12.60 25.38 -25.04
N TYR A 158 13.71 24.70 -24.75
CA TYR A 158 13.76 23.62 -23.77
C TYR A 158 13.57 24.10 -22.33
N THR A 159 13.83 25.37 -22.04
CA THR A 159 13.59 26.02 -20.75
C THR A 159 12.21 26.70 -20.65
N ALA A 160 11.38 26.61 -21.71
CA ALA A 160 10.05 27.19 -21.66
C ALA A 160 9.22 26.48 -20.58
N PRO A 161 8.37 27.21 -19.83
CA PRO A 161 7.50 26.57 -18.85
C PRO A 161 6.63 25.50 -19.49
N TRP A 162 6.52 24.35 -18.82
CA TRP A 162 5.58 23.29 -19.17
C TRP A 162 4.16 23.83 -19.32
N SER A 163 3.35 23.21 -20.18
CA SER A 163 1.94 23.55 -20.32
C SER A 163 1.06 22.48 -19.71
N GLN A 164 -0.04 22.88 -19.06
CA GLN A 164 -1.02 21.94 -18.52
C GLN A 164 -2.12 21.66 -19.56
N ALA A 165 -2.61 20.43 -19.57
CA ALA A 165 -3.84 20.04 -20.25
C ALA A 165 -4.82 19.44 -19.24
N THR A 166 -6.10 19.73 -19.46
CA THR A 166 -7.22 19.14 -18.71
C THR A 166 -8.17 18.48 -19.70
N VAL A 167 -8.53 17.23 -19.45
CA VAL A 167 -9.45 16.47 -20.28
C VAL A 167 -10.57 15.94 -19.40
N SER A 168 -11.81 16.31 -19.71
CA SER A 168 -12.98 15.79 -19.00
C SER A 168 -13.15 14.30 -19.31
N LEU A 169 -13.37 13.52 -18.26
CA LEU A 169 -13.70 12.09 -18.32
C LEU A 169 -15.11 11.82 -17.78
N SER A 170 -15.95 12.84 -17.64
CA SER A 170 -17.28 12.72 -17.01
C SER A 170 -18.18 11.65 -17.64
N SER A 171 -18.04 11.40 -18.96
CA SER A 171 -18.75 10.34 -19.68
C SER A 171 -18.28 8.91 -19.33
N TYR A 172 -17.24 8.78 -18.51
CA TYR A 172 -16.59 7.52 -18.15
C TYR A 172 -16.61 7.23 -16.63
N SER A 173 -17.36 8.00 -15.83
CA SER A 173 -17.39 7.87 -14.36
C SER A 173 -17.88 6.49 -13.85
N SER A 174 -18.67 5.76 -14.63
CA SER A 174 -19.18 4.44 -14.25
C SER A 174 -18.21 3.28 -14.55
N TYR A 175 -17.07 3.53 -15.20
CA TYR A 175 -16.16 2.46 -15.60
C TYR A 175 -15.24 2.07 -14.45
N SER A 176 -15.32 0.81 -14.03
CA SER A 176 -14.40 0.20 -13.07
C SER A 176 -13.07 -0.22 -13.68
N ASP A 177 -12.94 -0.19 -15.01
CA ASP A 177 -11.72 -0.51 -15.75
C ASP A 177 -11.58 0.32 -17.03
N LEU A 178 -11.40 1.63 -16.89
CA LEU A 178 -11.14 2.51 -18.02
C LEU A 178 -9.67 2.43 -18.43
N TRP A 179 -9.40 2.08 -19.68
CA TRP A 179 -8.06 2.14 -20.24
C TRP A 179 -7.79 3.56 -20.74
N VAL A 180 -6.63 4.10 -20.39
CA VAL A 180 -6.18 5.43 -20.84
C VAL A 180 -4.77 5.32 -21.40
N ARG A 181 -4.44 6.14 -22.39
CA ARG A 181 -3.07 6.21 -22.88
C ARG A 181 -2.68 7.57 -23.41
N PHE A 182 -1.39 7.86 -23.31
CA PHE A 182 -0.74 8.85 -24.15
C PHE A 182 -0.16 8.16 -25.38
N ARG A 183 -0.54 8.62 -26.58
CA ARG A 183 0.04 8.16 -27.85
C ARG A 183 0.94 9.28 -28.38
N GLY A 184 2.22 8.99 -28.48
CA GLY A 184 3.21 9.89 -29.06
C GLY A 184 3.55 9.45 -30.48
N VAL A 185 3.39 10.35 -31.44
CA VAL A 185 3.77 10.14 -32.85
C VAL A 185 4.97 11.00 -33.15
N ARG A 186 6.06 10.39 -33.59
CA ARG A 186 7.28 11.09 -34.00
C ARG A 186 7.03 11.88 -35.28
N GLY A 187 7.59 13.08 -35.38
CA GLY A 187 7.58 13.86 -36.62
C GLY A 187 8.68 13.43 -37.61
N SER A 188 9.15 14.35 -38.46
CA SER A 188 10.04 13.98 -39.59
C SER A 188 11.51 13.76 -39.21
N SER A 189 11.92 14.07 -37.98
CA SER A 189 13.30 13.93 -37.50
C SER A 189 13.33 13.71 -35.97
N PHE A 190 14.54 13.58 -35.40
CA PHE A 190 14.80 13.47 -33.96
C PHE A 190 14.44 14.72 -33.16
N ARG A 191 14.20 15.87 -33.83
CA ARG A 191 13.76 17.11 -33.15
C ARG A 191 12.27 17.05 -32.83
N SER A 192 11.84 15.99 -32.14
CA SER A 192 10.45 15.64 -31.88
C SER A 192 10.20 15.03 -30.50
N ASP A 193 11.14 15.16 -29.55
CA ASP A 193 10.95 14.63 -28.21
C ASP A 193 9.83 15.40 -27.49
N MET A 194 8.84 14.67 -26.98
CA MET A 194 7.70 15.23 -26.25
C MET A 194 7.64 14.62 -24.87
N ALA A 195 7.44 15.44 -23.85
CA ALA A 195 7.46 15.02 -22.47
C ALA A 195 6.10 15.17 -21.79
N ILE A 196 5.88 14.34 -20.77
CA ILE A 196 4.71 14.32 -19.91
C ILE A 196 5.18 14.21 -18.46
N ASP A 197 4.52 14.94 -17.57
CA ASP A 197 4.78 14.87 -16.15
C ASP A 197 3.54 15.27 -15.34
N LEU A 198 3.55 14.97 -14.03
CA LEU A 198 2.49 15.25 -13.05
C LEU A 198 1.10 14.91 -13.61
N VAL A 199 0.85 13.62 -13.79
CA VAL A 199 -0.45 13.11 -14.25
C VAL A 199 -1.35 12.88 -13.04
N GLN A 200 -2.52 13.50 -13.06
CA GLN A 200 -3.50 13.44 -11.98
C GLN A 200 -4.87 13.09 -12.55
N LEU A 201 -5.59 12.20 -11.88
CA LEU A 201 -6.96 11.81 -12.23
C LEU A 201 -7.85 12.03 -11.01
N PHE A 202 -8.77 12.99 -11.08
CA PHE A 202 -9.59 13.41 -9.95
C PHE A 202 -10.87 14.15 -10.39
N ASP A 203 -11.77 14.46 -9.46
CA ASP A 203 -13.01 15.18 -9.77
C ASP A 203 -12.75 16.65 -10.15
N SER A 204 -13.25 17.07 -11.31
CA SER A 204 -13.24 18.48 -11.66
C SER A 204 -14.21 19.26 -10.78
N GLY A 205 -13.66 20.10 -9.91
CA GLY A 205 -14.39 20.92 -8.94
C GLY A 205 -13.69 20.99 -7.58
N PRO A 206 -14.32 21.68 -6.60
CA PRO A 206 -13.87 21.67 -5.21
C PRO A 206 -13.80 20.25 -4.65
N GLN A 207 -12.92 20.05 -3.67
CA GLN A 207 -12.76 18.78 -2.99
C GLN A 207 -14.07 18.36 -2.30
N THR A 208 -14.41 17.09 -2.44
CA THR A 208 -15.54 16.46 -1.74
C THR A 208 -15.07 15.22 -0.99
N TYR A 209 -15.78 14.89 0.08
CA TYR A 209 -15.66 13.59 0.75
C TYR A 209 -16.30 12.52 -0.14
N LEU A 210 -15.56 11.44 -0.41
CA LEU A 210 -16.05 10.31 -1.19
C LEU A 210 -16.44 9.13 -0.31
N SER A 211 -15.54 8.69 0.57
CA SER A 211 -15.79 7.54 1.45
C SER A 211 -14.84 7.51 2.64
N SER A 212 -15.16 6.66 3.60
CA SER A 212 -14.23 6.29 4.68
C SER A 212 -14.50 4.87 5.15
N ALA A 213 -13.45 4.22 5.65
CA ALA A 213 -13.52 2.89 6.23
C ALA A 213 -12.49 2.78 7.37
N ALA A 214 -12.87 2.11 8.46
CA ALA A 214 -11.92 1.73 9.48
C ALA A 214 -11.41 0.31 9.22
N SER A 215 -10.15 0.07 9.56
CA SER A 215 -9.51 -1.23 9.59
C SER A 215 -8.86 -1.43 10.96
N HIS A 216 -9.01 -2.63 11.51
CA HIS A 216 -8.29 -3.06 12.70
C HIS A 216 -6.97 -3.69 12.25
N GLU A 217 -5.85 -3.23 12.80
CA GLU A 217 -4.55 -3.88 12.63
C GLU A 217 -4.40 -4.83 13.82
N ALA A 218 -4.95 -6.04 13.72
CA ALA A 218 -5.03 -6.97 14.86
C ALA A 218 -3.62 -7.32 15.37
N SER A 219 -3.30 -6.89 16.59
CA SER A 219 -2.06 -7.22 17.27
C SER A 219 -2.31 -7.39 18.77
N GLY A 220 -1.55 -8.26 19.43
CA GLY A 220 -1.37 -8.17 20.87
C GLY A 220 -0.54 -6.95 21.25
N THR A 221 -0.58 -6.55 22.51
CA THR A 221 0.28 -5.51 23.09
C THR A 221 0.74 -5.91 24.49
N SER A 222 1.81 -5.30 24.98
CA SER A 222 2.15 -5.34 26.40
C SER A 222 1.48 -4.24 27.22
N ALA A 223 1.29 -4.48 28.52
CA ALA A 223 1.12 -3.42 29.50
C ALA A 223 2.29 -2.41 29.42
N GLY A 224 1.99 -1.12 29.53
CA GLY A 224 2.96 -0.03 29.45
C GLY A 224 3.34 0.44 28.04
N THR A 225 2.86 -0.23 26.98
CA THR A 225 3.09 0.21 25.59
C THR A 225 2.47 1.59 25.36
N THR A 226 3.24 2.51 24.79
CA THR A 226 2.74 3.81 24.34
C THR A 226 2.38 3.77 22.86
N TYR A 227 1.39 4.57 22.48
CA TYR A 227 0.90 4.66 21.10
C TYR A 227 0.52 3.31 20.47
N GLN A 228 -0.01 2.35 21.23
CA GLN A 228 -0.55 1.12 20.67
C GLN A 228 -1.71 1.46 19.72
N HIS A 229 -1.59 1.10 18.45
CA HIS A 229 -2.64 1.37 17.45
C HIS A 229 -3.81 0.43 17.66
N ILE A 230 -5.02 0.97 17.62
CA ILE A 230 -6.28 0.21 17.71
C ILE A 230 -6.96 0.19 16.35
N LEU A 231 -7.15 1.37 15.75
CA LEU A 231 -7.81 1.52 14.44
C LEU A 231 -7.00 2.41 13.51
N ARG A 232 -7.03 2.08 12.22
CA ARG A 232 -6.73 3.01 11.13
C ARG A 232 -8.03 3.36 10.41
N VAL A 233 -8.31 4.65 10.23
CA VAL A 233 -9.43 5.17 9.45
C VAL A 233 -8.88 5.81 8.18
N GLY A 234 -9.21 5.22 7.02
CA GLY A 234 -8.92 5.81 5.72
C GLY A 234 -10.07 6.71 5.28
N VAL A 235 -9.75 7.91 4.78
CA VAL A 235 -10.71 8.89 4.27
C VAL A 235 -10.34 9.25 2.82
N LEU A 236 -11.27 9.03 1.89
CA LEU A 236 -11.08 9.25 0.45
C LEU A 236 -11.62 10.60 0.04
N MET A 237 -10.77 11.42 -0.59
CA MET A 237 -11.11 12.78 -1.00
C MET A 237 -10.98 12.96 -2.52
N SER A 238 -11.94 13.63 -3.15
CA SER A 238 -12.13 13.57 -4.60
C SER A 238 -11.16 14.38 -5.46
N SER A 239 -10.57 15.45 -4.92
CA SER A 239 -9.88 16.49 -5.69
C SER A 239 -8.87 17.24 -4.82
N PRO A 240 -7.81 17.84 -5.39
CA PRO A 240 -6.87 18.69 -4.66
C PRO A 240 -7.34 20.16 -4.61
N ASN A 241 -8.39 20.52 -5.35
CA ASN A 241 -8.85 21.91 -5.44
C ASN A 241 -9.72 22.30 -4.24
N SER A 242 -9.50 23.48 -3.68
CA SER A 242 -10.22 23.96 -2.49
C SER A 242 -10.31 22.90 -1.38
N PRO A 243 -9.16 22.47 -0.82
CA PRO A 243 -9.12 21.40 0.19
C PRO A 243 -10.07 21.65 1.35
N LEU A 244 -10.81 20.62 1.74
CA LEU A 244 -11.63 20.59 2.95
C LEU A 244 -10.78 20.23 4.16
N ASN A 245 -11.23 20.66 5.33
CA ASN A 245 -10.64 20.24 6.60
C ASN A 245 -11.49 19.14 7.23
N LEU A 246 -10.84 18.09 7.75
CA LEU A 246 -11.44 17.22 8.75
C LEU A 246 -11.43 17.95 10.10
N THR A 247 -12.60 18.07 10.74
CA THR A 247 -12.78 18.87 11.96
C THR A 247 -13.13 18.06 13.18
N ALA A 248 -13.67 16.85 13.00
CA ALA A 248 -13.94 15.93 14.10
C ALA A 248 -13.82 14.48 13.66
N MET A 249 -13.40 13.62 14.58
CA MET A 249 -13.52 12.17 14.48
C MET A 249 -13.88 11.60 15.85
N ASN A 250 -14.95 10.82 15.89
CA ASN A 250 -15.54 10.28 17.10
C ASN A 250 -15.46 8.76 17.10
N PHE A 251 -15.20 8.20 18.27
CA PHE A 251 -15.06 6.76 18.47
C PHE A 251 -15.87 6.29 19.67
N SER A 252 -16.22 5.01 19.67
CA SER A 252 -16.68 4.29 20.85
C SER A 252 -15.66 3.24 21.24
N THR A 253 -15.48 3.03 22.55
CA THR A 253 -14.63 1.96 23.12
C THR A 253 -15.43 0.71 23.47
N ALA A 254 -16.67 0.60 22.97
CA ALA A 254 -17.46 -0.62 23.10
C ALA A 254 -16.66 -1.83 22.57
N GLY A 255 -16.64 -2.91 23.35
CA GLY A 255 -15.77 -4.09 23.11
C GLY A 255 -14.53 -4.12 24.00
N THR A 256 -14.08 -2.98 24.54
CA THR A 256 -12.99 -2.95 25.52
C THR A 256 -13.41 -3.58 26.85
N THR A 257 -12.61 -4.51 27.40
CA THR A 257 -12.93 -5.21 28.66
C THR A 257 -12.89 -4.29 29.88
N SER A 258 -11.88 -3.42 29.95
CA SER A 258 -11.67 -2.50 31.07
C SER A 258 -11.05 -1.20 30.58
N LEU A 259 -11.78 -0.09 30.73
CA LEU A 259 -11.27 1.23 30.36
C LEU A 259 -10.12 1.69 31.29
N GLY A 260 -10.00 1.11 32.49
CA GLY A 260 -8.88 1.38 33.40
C GLY A 260 -7.52 0.89 32.89
N ASP A 261 -7.52 0.02 31.87
CA ASP A 261 -6.29 -0.43 31.21
C ASP A 261 -5.74 0.59 30.20
N ILE A 262 -6.47 1.69 29.95
CA ILE A 262 -6.09 2.73 29.00
C ILE A 262 -5.77 4.02 29.76
N SER A 263 -4.53 4.50 29.61
CA SER A 263 -4.09 5.75 30.26
C SER A 263 -4.42 6.98 29.41
N ASN A 264 -4.18 6.90 28.10
CA ASN A 264 -4.42 7.98 27.15
C ASN A 264 -4.95 7.45 25.83
N ALA A 265 -5.76 8.24 25.13
CA ALA A 265 -6.12 8.03 23.74
C ALA A 265 -5.73 9.26 22.90
N ARG A 266 -5.21 9.02 21.69
CA ARG A 266 -4.77 10.04 20.74
C ARG A 266 -5.16 9.64 19.32
N LEU A 267 -5.34 10.64 18.47
CA LEU A 267 -5.54 10.43 17.04
C LEU A 267 -4.35 11.02 16.27
N PHE A 268 -3.79 10.28 15.33
CA PHE A 268 -2.66 10.73 14.51
C PHE A 268 -3.02 10.77 13.03
N TYR A 269 -2.42 11.70 12.28
CA TYR A 269 -2.60 11.84 10.83
C TYR A 269 -1.30 11.55 10.07
N THR A 270 -1.40 10.78 9.00
CA THR A 270 -0.22 10.31 8.23
C THR A 270 -0.30 10.62 6.73
N GLY A 271 -1.26 11.45 6.31
CA GLY A 271 -1.51 11.68 4.89
C GLY A 271 -1.89 10.38 4.17
N GLY A 272 -1.36 10.17 2.97
CA GLY A 272 -1.56 8.94 2.19
C GLY A 272 -0.71 7.76 2.62
N SER A 273 0.12 7.88 3.66
CA SER A 273 0.97 6.78 4.13
C SER A 273 0.17 5.75 4.92
N THR A 274 0.32 4.47 4.56
CA THR A 274 -0.25 3.36 5.33
C THR A 274 0.61 2.97 6.54
N SER A 275 1.75 3.63 6.75
CA SER A 275 2.63 3.43 7.91
C SER A 275 2.34 4.47 8.99
N PHE A 276 2.18 4.01 10.23
CA PHE A 276 1.97 4.89 11.38
C PHE A 276 3.16 5.84 11.62
N SER A 277 2.83 7.05 12.06
CA SER A 277 3.78 8.01 12.63
C SER A 277 3.10 8.84 13.70
N ALA A 278 3.78 9.05 14.82
CA ALA A 278 3.31 9.89 15.92
C ALA A 278 3.58 11.40 15.69
N SER A 279 4.15 11.79 14.53
CA SER A 279 4.61 13.18 14.31
C SER A 279 3.47 14.20 14.20
N ASN A 280 2.28 13.79 13.73
CA ASN A 280 1.16 14.72 13.52
C ASN A 280 -0.05 14.24 14.32
N GLN A 281 -0.21 14.75 15.54
CA GLN A 281 -1.40 14.48 16.35
C GLN A 281 -2.58 15.38 15.91
N PHE A 282 -3.75 14.78 15.72
CA PHE A 282 -5.01 15.47 15.49
C PHE A 282 -5.78 15.62 16.81
N GLY A 283 -6.09 16.87 17.16
CA GLY A 283 -6.79 17.21 18.40
C GLY A 283 -5.97 16.95 19.66
N SER A 284 -6.59 17.10 20.82
CA SER A 284 -5.94 16.93 22.12
C SER A 284 -5.89 15.47 22.56
N THR A 285 -4.88 15.12 23.37
CA THR A 285 -4.85 13.85 24.09
C THR A 285 -6.05 13.76 25.03
N ILE A 286 -6.74 12.61 25.02
CA ILE A 286 -7.79 12.29 25.99
C ILE A 286 -7.15 11.43 27.08
N GLY A 287 -6.98 11.99 28.28
CA GLY A 287 -6.56 11.23 29.46
C GLY A 287 -7.74 10.45 30.04
N THR A 288 -7.46 9.28 30.63
CA THR A 288 -8.46 8.37 31.23
C THR A 288 -9.69 8.17 30.35
N PRO A 289 -9.54 7.52 29.17
CA PRO A 289 -10.58 7.45 28.16
C PRO A 289 -11.88 6.81 28.66
N GLY A 290 -13.02 7.43 28.32
CA GLY A 290 -14.37 6.92 28.62
C GLY A 290 -14.95 6.02 27.53
N GLY A 291 -16.26 5.77 27.60
CA GLY A 291 -17.02 4.97 26.61
C GLY A 291 -17.09 5.60 25.21
N SER A 292 -16.91 6.93 25.14
CA SER A 292 -16.92 7.72 23.91
C SER A 292 -15.67 8.58 23.86
N LEU A 293 -15.05 8.66 22.69
CA LEU A 293 -13.87 9.48 22.43
C LEU A 293 -14.20 10.49 21.33
N SER A 294 -13.90 11.76 21.57
CA SER A 294 -14.15 12.84 20.62
C SER A 294 -12.89 13.64 20.39
N PHE A 295 -12.34 13.53 19.19
CA PHE A 295 -11.20 14.34 18.76
C PHE A 295 -11.71 15.44 17.85
N THR A 296 -11.37 16.69 18.18
CA THR A 296 -11.69 17.87 17.37
C THR A 296 -10.41 18.60 16.98
N GLY A 297 -10.41 19.20 15.80
CA GLY A 297 -9.23 19.86 15.25
C GLY A 297 -9.53 20.49 13.89
N SER A 298 -8.48 20.72 13.11
CA SER A 298 -8.62 21.15 11.72
C SER A 298 -7.44 20.60 10.92
N GLN A 299 -7.67 19.51 10.19
CA GLN A 299 -6.67 18.89 9.32
C GLN A 299 -7.06 19.09 7.86
N SER A 300 -6.26 19.84 7.11
CA SER A 300 -6.44 19.98 5.66
C SER A 300 -6.20 18.64 4.98
N MET A 301 -7.14 18.25 4.12
CA MET A 301 -7.17 16.93 3.51
C MET A 301 -6.52 16.95 2.11
N ALA A 302 -5.61 16.01 1.87
CA ALA A 302 -5.03 15.82 0.55
C ALA A 302 -6.02 15.10 -0.38
N MET A 303 -5.83 15.21 -1.69
CA MET A 303 -6.53 14.36 -2.66
C MET A 303 -6.18 12.88 -2.42
N GLY A 304 -7.14 11.99 -2.66
CA GLY A 304 -6.93 10.55 -2.50
C GLY A 304 -7.05 10.10 -1.05
N MET A 305 -6.24 9.12 -0.66
CA MET A 305 -6.26 8.53 0.68
C MET A 305 -5.61 9.42 1.73
N ASN A 306 -6.29 9.52 2.87
CA ASN A 306 -5.84 10.20 4.07
C ASN A 306 -6.08 9.26 5.26
N TYR A 307 -5.02 8.94 6.02
CA TYR A 307 -5.09 7.96 7.10
C TYR A 307 -4.97 8.62 8.48
N PHE A 308 -5.94 8.29 9.33
CA PHE A 308 -5.99 8.63 10.75
C PHE A 308 -5.83 7.38 11.60
N TRP A 309 -5.12 7.48 12.73
CA TRP A 309 -4.78 6.34 13.59
C TRP A 309 -5.22 6.61 15.01
N LEU A 310 -6.19 5.84 15.49
CA LEU A 310 -6.53 5.82 16.91
C LEU A 310 -5.48 4.98 17.62
N ALA A 311 -4.73 5.63 18.50
CA ALA A 311 -3.70 4.99 19.31
C ALA A 311 -3.92 5.28 20.79
N VAL A 312 -3.51 4.34 21.62
CA VAL A 312 -3.67 4.41 23.07
C VAL A 312 -2.36 4.16 23.80
N ASP A 313 -2.22 4.74 25.00
CA ASP A 313 -1.21 4.28 25.96
C ASP A 313 -1.84 3.22 26.85
N VAL A 314 -1.28 2.03 26.82
CA VAL A 314 -1.68 0.91 27.68
C VAL A 314 -1.12 1.16 29.07
N SER A 315 -1.96 1.11 30.10
CA SER A 315 -1.53 1.28 31.48
C SER A 315 -0.40 0.29 31.83
N PRO A 316 0.66 0.73 32.53
CA PRO A 316 1.68 -0.18 33.06
C PRO A 316 1.10 -1.22 34.05
N THR A 317 -0.08 -0.94 34.63
CA THR A 317 -0.80 -1.85 35.52
C THR A 317 -1.99 -2.52 34.83
N ALA A 318 -2.03 -2.50 33.49
CA ALA A 318 -3.13 -3.12 32.75
C ALA A 318 -3.22 -4.61 33.05
N THR A 319 -4.45 -5.11 33.13
CA THR A 319 -4.70 -6.53 33.44
C THR A 319 -4.44 -7.37 32.19
N ALA A 320 -3.61 -8.41 32.31
CA ALA A 320 -3.38 -9.35 31.21
C ALA A 320 -4.67 -10.02 30.75
N MET A 321 -4.71 -10.35 29.46
CA MET A 321 -5.84 -10.95 28.74
C MET A 321 -7.08 -10.07 28.60
N ASN A 322 -7.10 -8.87 29.18
CA ASN A 322 -8.09 -7.87 28.78
C ASN A 322 -7.84 -7.43 27.34
N VAL A 323 -8.90 -7.02 26.65
CA VAL A 323 -8.83 -6.52 25.29
C VAL A 323 -9.20 -5.04 25.23
N ILE A 324 -8.54 -4.33 24.32
CA ILE A 324 -8.85 -2.96 23.93
C ILE A 324 -9.47 -3.01 22.54
N ASP A 325 -10.66 -2.44 22.39
CA ASP A 325 -11.39 -2.39 21.13
C ASP A 325 -12.03 -1.01 20.94
N ALA A 326 -12.21 -0.63 19.69
CA ALA A 326 -12.86 0.62 19.33
C ALA A 326 -13.58 0.53 17.99
N SER A 327 -14.55 1.43 17.81
CA SER A 327 -15.20 1.68 16.53
C SER A 327 -15.18 3.17 16.21
N CYS A 328 -15.04 3.54 14.93
CA CYS A 328 -15.16 4.92 14.48
C CYS A 328 -16.64 5.24 14.19
N THR A 329 -17.29 5.98 15.07
CA THR A 329 -18.75 6.20 15.01
C THR A 329 -19.13 7.23 13.95
N ASN A 330 -18.35 8.29 13.81
CA ASN A 330 -18.48 9.27 12.73
C ASN A 330 -17.22 10.14 12.59
N LEU A 331 -17.12 10.83 11.46
CA LEU A 331 -16.15 11.88 11.19
C LEU A 331 -16.84 13.05 10.47
N THR A 332 -16.26 14.24 10.59
CA THR A 332 -16.76 15.46 9.93
C THR A 332 -15.68 16.06 9.04
N VAL A 333 -15.96 16.17 7.73
CA VAL A 333 -15.10 16.80 6.72
C VAL A 333 -15.86 17.93 6.05
N GLY A 334 -15.35 19.16 6.19
CA GLY A 334 -16.09 20.36 5.83
C GLY A 334 -17.43 20.42 6.58
N SER A 335 -18.54 20.48 5.84
CA SER A 335 -19.91 20.42 6.39
C SER A 335 -20.50 19.00 6.42
N THR A 336 -19.78 17.99 5.93
CA THR A 336 -20.29 16.62 5.81
C THR A 336 -19.90 15.81 7.05
N THR A 337 -20.89 15.29 7.76
CA THR A 337 -20.68 14.24 8.78
C THR A 337 -21.02 12.89 8.17
N ALA A 338 -20.10 11.93 8.27
CA ALA A 338 -20.25 10.60 7.71
C ALA A 338 -19.86 9.51 8.72
N THR A 339 -20.48 8.35 8.59
CA THR A 339 -20.08 7.12 9.30
C THR A 339 -19.27 6.25 8.34
N PRO A 340 -18.09 5.75 8.75
CA PRO A 340 -17.31 4.84 7.92
C PRO A 340 -18.08 3.56 7.56
N THR A 341 -17.90 3.05 6.35
CA THR A 341 -18.62 1.86 5.85
C THR A 341 -18.30 0.59 6.62
N ASN A 342 -17.11 0.52 7.22
CA ASN A 342 -16.69 -0.50 8.17
C ASN A 342 -16.33 0.16 9.49
N ALA A 343 -17.32 0.74 10.18
CA ALA A 343 -17.12 1.53 11.40
C ALA A 343 -16.54 0.72 12.58
N SER A 344 -16.89 -0.57 12.66
CA SER A 344 -16.46 -1.51 13.72
C SER A 344 -15.82 -2.75 13.07
N PRO A 345 -14.59 -2.62 12.52
CA PRO A 345 -13.88 -3.76 11.94
C PRO A 345 -13.71 -4.87 12.99
N ALA A 346 -13.77 -6.13 12.57
CA ALA A 346 -13.54 -7.25 13.47
C ALA A 346 -12.10 -7.27 14.00
N GLY A 347 -11.95 -7.53 15.30
CA GLY A 347 -10.65 -7.59 15.98
C GLY A 347 -10.72 -6.91 17.35
N ALA A 348 -9.67 -7.13 18.15
CA ALA A 348 -9.39 -6.35 19.35
C ALA A 348 -7.89 -6.51 19.67
N VAL A 349 -7.33 -5.56 20.42
CA VAL A 349 -5.94 -5.63 20.91
C VAL A 349 -5.90 -6.35 22.25
N THR A 350 -5.28 -7.52 22.31
CA THR A 350 -5.14 -8.29 23.57
C THR A 350 -3.92 -7.81 24.35
N ILE A 351 -4.09 -7.53 25.64
CA ILE A 351 -3.03 -7.10 26.53
C ILE A 351 -2.32 -8.30 27.13
N TYR A 352 -0.99 -8.32 27.06
CA TYR A 352 -0.11 -9.30 27.69
C TYR A 352 0.68 -8.63 28.82
N SER A 353 0.97 -9.38 29.88
CA SER A 353 1.95 -8.93 30.87
C SER A 353 3.36 -9.15 30.35
N PRO A 354 4.30 -8.23 30.62
CA PRO A 354 5.72 -8.46 30.38
C PRO A 354 6.20 -9.79 30.93
N LEU A 355 6.93 -10.54 30.09
CA LEU A 355 7.45 -11.84 30.49
C LEU A 355 8.49 -11.67 31.59
N SER A 356 8.35 -12.48 32.64
CA SER A 356 9.32 -12.55 33.74
C SER A 356 9.24 -13.87 34.49
N GLY A 357 10.40 -14.34 34.96
CA GLY A 357 10.55 -15.59 35.69
C GLY A 357 10.61 -16.81 34.77
N VAL A 358 10.15 -17.93 35.31
CA VAL A 358 10.29 -19.24 34.65
C VAL A 358 9.04 -19.59 33.85
N TYR A 359 9.23 -20.01 32.61
CA TYR A 359 8.23 -20.56 31.70
C TYR A 359 8.71 -21.91 31.22
N THR A 360 7.80 -22.75 30.75
CA THR A 360 8.14 -24.04 30.14
C THR A 360 7.90 -24.00 28.64
N ILE A 361 8.72 -24.72 27.89
CA ILE A 361 8.43 -25.10 26.50
C ILE A 361 8.22 -26.61 26.51
N ASP A 362 6.96 -27.03 26.40
CA ASP A 362 6.55 -28.43 26.38
C ASP A 362 5.36 -28.60 25.43
N PRO A 363 5.50 -29.34 24.32
CA PRO A 363 4.40 -29.61 23.38
C PRO A 363 3.18 -30.28 24.01
N ASN A 364 3.37 -30.99 25.14
CA ASN A 364 2.30 -31.65 25.89
C ASN A 364 1.93 -30.90 27.17
N GLY A 365 2.63 -29.81 27.47
CA GLY A 365 2.39 -28.98 28.65
C GLY A 365 1.10 -28.17 28.52
N SER A 366 0.60 -27.69 29.65
CA SER A 366 -0.59 -26.85 29.72
C SER A 366 -0.44 -25.76 30.78
N GLY A 367 -1.34 -24.79 30.79
CA GLY A 367 -1.31 -23.66 31.72
C GLY A 367 -0.69 -22.40 31.12
N SER A 368 -0.88 -21.28 31.81
CA SER A 368 -0.54 -19.93 31.31
C SER A 368 0.97 -19.63 31.26
N ARG A 369 1.80 -20.50 31.82
CA ARG A 369 3.28 -20.41 31.78
C ARG A 369 3.93 -21.45 30.87
N ASN A 370 3.15 -22.23 30.12
CA ASN A 370 3.69 -23.18 29.15
C ASN A 370 3.48 -22.70 27.71
N PHE A 371 4.53 -22.75 26.91
CA PHE A 371 4.47 -22.63 25.45
C PHE A 371 4.61 -24.01 24.83
N THR A 372 3.88 -24.27 23.75
CA THR A 372 3.91 -25.58 23.07
C THR A 372 5.05 -25.70 22.05
N SER A 373 5.74 -24.59 21.74
CA SER A 373 6.91 -24.56 20.85
C SER A 373 7.80 -23.35 21.12
N PHE A 374 9.02 -23.35 20.57
CA PHE A 374 9.92 -22.20 20.61
C PHE A 374 9.35 -21.03 19.81
N THR A 375 8.75 -21.26 18.64
CA THR A 375 8.07 -20.19 17.88
C THR A 375 7.00 -19.50 18.72
N ALA A 376 6.15 -20.25 19.44
CA ALA A 376 5.11 -19.66 20.28
C ALA A 376 5.70 -18.82 21.43
N ALA A 377 6.80 -19.27 22.04
CA ALA A 377 7.50 -18.52 23.07
C ALA A 377 8.11 -17.20 22.53
N VAL A 378 8.73 -17.26 21.34
CA VAL A 378 9.34 -16.09 20.69
C VAL A 378 8.28 -15.09 20.23
N ASP A 379 7.20 -15.55 19.61
CA ASP A 379 6.10 -14.70 19.16
C ASP A 379 5.50 -13.91 20.33
N VAL A 380 5.24 -14.59 21.46
CA VAL A 380 4.74 -13.91 22.67
C VAL A 380 5.80 -13.01 23.28
N ALA A 381 7.08 -13.37 23.30
CA ALA A 381 8.15 -12.50 23.79
C ALA A 381 8.30 -11.20 22.97
N GLN A 382 8.03 -11.25 21.66
CA GLN A 382 8.01 -10.06 20.81
C GLN A 382 6.84 -9.12 21.16
N ILE A 383 5.68 -9.68 21.51
CA ILE A 383 4.45 -8.92 21.82
C ILE A 383 4.45 -8.41 23.26
N ALA A 384 4.66 -9.32 24.20
CA ALA A 384 4.57 -9.07 25.64
C ALA A 384 5.78 -8.30 26.18
N THR A 385 6.90 -8.25 25.44
CA THR A 385 8.18 -7.69 25.90
C THR A 385 8.80 -8.46 27.08
N ILE A 386 10.10 -8.25 27.32
CA ILE A 386 10.83 -8.84 28.45
C ILE A 386 10.87 -7.84 29.61
N GLY A 387 10.09 -8.12 30.66
CA GLY A 387 9.95 -7.26 31.85
C GLY A 387 10.91 -7.60 32.99
N GLY A 388 11.54 -8.76 32.94
CA GLY A 388 12.54 -9.23 33.90
C GLY A 388 13.33 -10.39 33.32
N PRO A 389 14.28 -11.01 34.08
CA PRO A 389 14.93 -12.23 33.64
C PRO A 389 13.90 -13.32 33.31
N VAL A 390 14.00 -13.92 32.13
CA VAL A 390 13.13 -15.00 31.66
C VAL A 390 13.97 -16.25 31.45
N THR A 391 13.49 -17.37 31.98
CA THR A 391 14.03 -18.70 31.68
C THR A 391 12.93 -19.55 31.08
N PHE A 392 13.16 -20.06 29.87
CA PHE A 392 12.35 -21.09 29.24
C PHE A 392 12.98 -22.45 29.52
N GLU A 393 12.38 -23.19 30.44
CA GLU A 393 12.73 -24.58 30.73
C GLU A 393 12.15 -25.48 29.63
N VAL A 394 13.03 -26.05 28.82
CA VAL A 394 12.64 -26.83 27.65
C VAL A 394 12.50 -28.30 28.05
N ALA A 395 11.27 -28.80 27.99
CA ALA A 395 10.99 -30.21 28.28
C ALA A 395 11.65 -31.12 27.24
N SER A 396 12.01 -32.33 27.66
CA SER A 396 12.56 -33.34 26.75
C SER A 396 11.56 -33.66 25.64
N GLY A 397 12.00 -33.56 24.40
CA GLY A 397 11.15 -33.79 23.24
C GLY A 397 11.87 -33.52 21.93
N THR A 398 11.19 -33.81 20.82
CA THR A 398 11.66 -33.45 19.48
C THR A 398 10.92 -32.20 19.01
N TYR A 399 11.66 -31.12 18.77
CA TYR A 399 11.15 -29.86 18.26
C TYR A 399 11.56 -29.72 16.80
N ASN A 400 10.63 -29.99 15.89
CA ASN A 400 10.88 -29.92 14.45
C ASN A 400 10.51 -28.53 13.91
N GLU A 401 11.27 -27.50 14.30
CA GLU A 401 11.05 -26.12 13.89
C GLU A 401 12.37 -25.39 13.57
N GLN A 402 12.29 -24.38 12.69
CA GLN A 402 13.33 -23.38 12.51
C GLN A 402 12.84 -22.08 13.10
N VAL A 403 13.54 -21.57 14.10
CA VAL A 403 13.13 -20.39 14.86
C VAL A 403 14.09 -19.25 14.55
N LEU A 404 13.55 -18.18 14.00
CA LEU A 404 14.25 -16.90 13.94
C LEU A 404 13.96 -16.15 15.23
N ILE A 405 14.98 -15.87 16.03
CA ILE A 405 14.85 -15.02 17.22
C ILE A 405 15.28 -13.61 16.83
N PRO A 406 14.34 -12.68 16.62
CA PRO A 406 14.68 -11.28 16.35
C PRO A 406 15.12 -10.59 17.64
N GLN A 407 15.48 -9.30 17.56
CA GLN A 407 15.65 -8.50 18.75
C GLN A 407 14.34 -8.44 19.54
N LEU A 408 14.33 -8.98 20.75
CA LEU A 408 13.16 -8.96 21.62
C LEU A 408 13.10 -7.62 22.38
N PRO A 409 11.94 -6.93 22.42
CA PRO A 409 11.78 -5.71 23.18
C PRO A 409 11.99 -5.94 24.68
N GLY A 410 12.64 -5.00 25.36
CA GLY A 410 12.89 -5.08 26.81
C GLY A 410 14.15 -5.84 27.22
N LEU A 411 14.86 -6.48 26.29
CA LEU A 411 16.16 -7.10 26.56
C LEU A 411 17.19 -6.09 27.08
N SER A 412 17.95 -6.49 28.08
CA SER A 412 19.09 -5.74 28.61
C SER A 412 20.08 -6.69 29.28
N SER A 413 21.15 -6.16 29.86
CA SER A 413 22.06 -6.96 30.71
C SER A 413 21.39 -7.50 31.99
N ILE A 414 20.21 -6.98 32.36
CA ILE A 414 19.42 -7.43 33.52
C ILE A 414 18.26 -8.31 33.05
N ASN A 415 17.54 -7.87 32.02
CA ASN A 415 16.40 -8.56 31.45
C ASN A 415 16.90 -9.53 30.37
N THR A 416 17.40 -10.68 30.81
CA THR A 416 17.93 -11.72 29.92
C THR A 416 16.85 -12.74 29.56
N VAL A 417 17.07 -13.44 28.44
CA VAL A 417 16.28 -14.62 28.06
C VAL A 417 17.23 -15.80 27.98
N THR A 418 16.93 -16.85 28.74
CA THR A 418 17.66 -18.11 28.75
C THR A 418 16.75 -19.24 28.27
N PHE A 419 17.20 -20.03 27.30
CA PHE A 419 16.59 -21.33 26.99
C PHE A 419 17.43 -22.40 27.69
N ASP A 420 16.84 -23.08 28.65
CA ASP A 420 17.51 -24.08 29.48
C ASP A 420 16.95 -25.47 29.15
N GLY A 421 17.79 -26.35 28.63
CA GLY A 421 17.45 -27.77 28.42
C GLY A 421 17.34 -28.58 29.72
N LEU A 422 17.43 -27.90 30.87
CA LEU A 422 17.54 -28.47 32.20
C LEU A 422 18.79 -29.38 32.28
N ASN A 423 18.70 -30.43 33.08
CA ASN A 423 19.72 -31.45 33.27
C ASN A 423 19.86 -32.44 32.08
N ASN A 424 19.15 -32.22 30.97
CA ASN A 424 19.39 -32.90 29.71
C ASN A 424 20.39 -32.09 28.88
N ASN A 425 21.67 -32.31 29.14
CA ASN A 425 22.79 -31.70 28.39
C ASN A 425 22.56 -31.91 26.87
N PRO A 426 22.19 -30.88 26.08
CA PRO A 426 22.14 -31.04 24.65
C PRO A 426 23.60 -31.11 24.17
N VAL A 427 24.01 -32.28 23.69
CA VAL A 427 25.26 -32.40 22.94
C VAL A 427 25.05 -31.58 21.66
N LEU A 428 25.69 -30.40 21.59
CA LEU A 428 25.72 -29.54 20.40
C LEU A 428 26.35 -30.27 19.22
#